data_AF-A0A3C1H0P9-F1
#
_entry.id   AF-A0A3C1H0P9-F1
#
_cell.length_a   1.000
_cell.length_b   1.000
_cell.length_c   1.000
_cell.angle_alpha   90.00
_cell.angle_beta   90.00
_cell.angle_gamma   90.00
#
_symmetry.space_group_name_H-M   'P 1'
#
loop_
_entity.id
_entity.type
_entity.pdbx_description
1 polymer ?
#
loop_
_entity_poly.entity_id
_entity_poly.type
_entity_poly.pdbx_seq_one_letter_code
_entity_poly.pdbx_strand_id
1 'polypeptide(L)' 'MESQKTDIMSLLPEQLEAEITAMGAPKFRAKQIFRQLHQKRVFDFAKMTELSKQFRE' A
#
# COMPACT_ATOMS: atom_id res chain seq x y z
N MET A 1 6.56 -19.51 11.94
CA MET A 1 5.20 -19.09 11.54
C MET A 1 5.39 -18.03 10.49
N GLU A 2 5.18 -18.39 9.22
CA GLU A 2 5.33 -17.44 8.12
C GLU A 2 4.18 -16.44 8.19
N SER A 3 4.48 -15.17 8.43
CA SER A 3 3.49 -14.09 8.32
C SER A 3 2.95 -14.12 6.90
N GLN A 4 1.69 -14.52 6.73
CA GLN A 4 0.99 -14.45 5.45
C GLN A 4 0.94 -12.98 5.03
N LYS A 5 1.84 -12.58 4.14
CA LYS A 5 1.85 -11.24 3.56
C LYS A 5 0.81 -11.21 2.46
N THR A 6 -0.17 -10.31 2.58
CA THR A 6 -1.15 -10.07 1.51
C THR A 6 -0.41 -9.54 0.28
N ASP A 7 -0.58 -10.19 -0.87
CA ASP A 7 -0.06 -9.67 -2.14
C ASP A 7 -0.90 -8.49 -2.61
N ILE A 8 -0.45 -7.29 -2.26
CA ILE A 8 -1.11 -6.04 -2.65
C ILE A 8 -0.95 -5.68 -4.14
N MET A 9 -0.04 -6.35 -4.87
CA MET A 9 0.21 -6.06 -6.28
C MET A 9 -0.90 -6.63 -7.18
N SER A 10 -1.52 -7.73 -6.75
CA SER A 10 -2.63 -8.38 -7.45
C SER A 10 -3.99 -7.81 -7.05
N LEU A 11 -4.05 -6.90 -6.06
CA LEU A 11 -5.29 -6.30 -5.61
C LEU A 11 -5.77 -5.20 -6.56
N LEU A 12 -7.09 -5.16 -6.77
CA LEU A 12 -7.75 -4.02 -7.38
C LEU A 12 -7.68 -2.80 -6.45
N PRO A 13 -7.78 -1.57 -6.98
CA PRO A 13 -7.76 -0.34 -6.18
C PRO A 13 -8.73 -0.37 -5.00
N GLU A 14 -9.93 -0.91 -5.21
CA GLU A 14 -10.99 -1.02 -4.20
C GLU A 14 -10.66 -2.04 -3.11
N GLN A 15 -10.01 -3.14 -3.46
CA GLN A 15 -9.56 -4.15 -2.51
C GLN A 15 -8.41 -3.60 -1.66
N LEU A 16 -7.45 -2.92 -2.30
CA LEU A 16 -6.38 -2.25 -1.58
C LEU A 16 -6.93 -1.15 -0.66
N GLU A 17 -7.94 -0.40 -1.09
CA GLU A 17 -8.64 0.57 -0.24
C GLU A 17 -9.28 -0.08 0.99
N ALA A 18 -9.92 -1.24 0.83
CA ALA A 18 -10.51 -1.98 1.94
C ALA A 18 -9.45 -2.45 2.95
N GLU A 19 -8.35 -3.05 2.48
CA GLU A 19 -7.25 -3.52 3.32
C GLU A 19 -6.59 -2.37 4.08
N ILE A 20 -6.28 -1.26 3.39
CA ILE A 20 -5.66 -0.07 3.98
C ILE A 20 -6.62 0.58 4.99
N THR A 21 -7.92 0.60 4.71
CA THR A 21 -8.92 1.12 5.65
C THR A 21 -9.06 0.20 6.87
N ALA A 22 -9.02 -1.12 6.68
CA ALA A 22 -9.06 -2.11 7.77
C ALA A 22 -7.84 -1.99 8.70
N MET A 23 -6.70 -1.57 8.16
CA MET A 23 -5.50 -1.22 8.93
C MET A 23 -5.59 0.15 9.65
N GLY A 24 -6.73 0.86 9.57
CA GLY A 24 -6.94 2.16 10.19
C GLY A 24 -6.34 3.34 9.42
N ALA A 25 -5.88 3.11 8.18
CA ALA A 25 -5.32 4.15 7.35
C ALA A 25 -6.37 4.79 6.42
N PRO A 26 -6.23 6.07 6.06
CA PRO A 26 -7.20 6.73 5.18
C PRO A 26 -7.24 6.12 3.77
N LYS A 27 -8.44 6.04 3.17
CA LYS A 27 -8.65 5.53 1.79
C LYS A 27 -7.74 6.14 0.72
N PHE A 28 -7.43 7.44 0.84
CA PHE A 28 -6.54 8.10 -0.13
C PHE A 28 -5.11 7.52 -0.14
N ARG A 29 -4.68 6.84 0.93
CA ARG A 29 -3.39 6.16 1.01
C ARG A 29 -3.32 4.96 0.07
N ALA A 30 -4.39 4.20 -0.07
CA ALA A 30 -4.44 3.09 -1.01
C ALA A 30 -4.23 3.57 -2.45
N LYS A 31 -4.85 4.68 -2.85
CA LYS A 31 -4.62 5.29 -4.18
C LYS A 31 -3.16 5.72 -4.38
N GLN A 32 -2.51 6.23 -3.34
CA GLN A 32 -1.07 6.57 -3.40
C GLN A 32 -0.22 5.32 -3.58
N ILE A 33 -0.45 4.26 -2.78
CA ILE A 33 0.27 2.99 -2.86
C ILE A 33 0.07 2.34 -4.24
N PHE A 34 -1.18 2.26 -4.71
CA PHE A 34 -1.51 1.72 -6.03
C PHE A 34 -0.76 2.46 -7.14
N ARG A 35 -0.71 3.80 -7.06
CA ARG A 35 0.07 4.62 -8.00
C ARG A 35 1.56 4.29 -7.95
N GLN A 36 2.16 4.16 -6.76
CA GLN A 36 3.58 3.82 -6.62
C GLN A 36 3.89 2.43 -7.20
N LEU A 37 3.02 1.45 -6.95
CA LEU A 37 3.17 0.08 -7.46
C LEU A 37 3.07 0.02 -8.98
N HIS A 38 2.03 0.61 -9.58
CA HIS A 38 1.76 0.46 -11.00
C HIS A 38 2.47 1.48 -11.88
N GLN A 39 2.60 2.75 -11.44
CA GLN A 39 3.27 3.79 -12.23
C GLN A 39 4.77 3.84 -11.96
N LYS A 40 5.17 3.83 -10.68
CA LYS A 40 6.58 3.97 -10.31
C LYS A 40 7.30 2.64 -10.15
N ARG A 41 6.59 1.50 -10.19
CA ARG A 41 7.14 0.15 -9.98
C ARG A 41 7.93 0.05 -8.67
N VAL A 42 7.46 0.74 -7.63
CA VAL A 42 8.07 0.73 -6.30
C VAL A 42 7.38 -0.33 -5.47
N PHE A 43 8.08 -1.42 -5.17
CA PHE A 43 7.57 -2.56 -4.39
C PHE A 43 8.00 -2.55 -2.92
N ASP A 44 8.61 -1.45 -2.49
CA ASP A 44 9.15 -1.28 -1.15
C ASP A 44 8.51 -0.04 -0.53
N PHE A 45 7.77 -0.23 0.57
CA PHE A 45 7.10 0.85 1.29
C PHE A 45 8.09 1.91 1.77
N ALA A 46 9.32 1.53 2.15
CA ALA A 46 10.35 2.48 2.56
C ALA A 46 10.80 3.39 1.40
N LYS A 47 10.69 2.90 0.16
CA LYS A 47 11.01 3.65 -1.07
C LYS A 47 9.83 4.45 -1.60
N MET A 48 8.62 4.32 -1.03
CA MET A 48 7.47 5.16 -1.39
C MET A 48 7.61 6.55 -0.76
N THR A 49 8.41 7.40 -1.40
CA THR A 49 8.73 8.76 -0.94
C THR A 49 7.53 9.70 -0.83
N GLU A 50 6.40 9.35 -1.43
CA GLU A 50 5.13 10.08 -1.31
C GLU A 50 4.29 9.67 -0.09
N LEU A 51 4.59 8.54 0.55
CA LEU A 51 3.96 8.17 1.81
C LEU A 51 4.63 8.95 2.95
N SER A 52 3.85 9.41 3.92
CA SER A 52 4.41 10.06 5.12
C SER A 52 5.28 9.07 5.89
N LYS A 53 6.27 9.56 6.64
CA LYS A 53 7.21 8.73 7.41
C LYS A 53 6.53 7.66 8.28
N GLN A 54 5.35 7.97 8.82
CA GLN A 54 4.51 7.05 9.60
C GLN A 54 4.17 5.72 8.90
N PHE A 55 4.25 5.64 7.57
CA PHE A 55 3.99 4.41 6.79
C PHE A 55 5.27 3.75 6.25
N ARG A 56 6.45 4.30 6.55
CA ARG A 56 7.76 3.77 6.12
C ARG A 56 8.52 3.04 7.23
N GLU A 57 8.01 3.07 8.47
CA GLU A 57 8.52 2.39 9.66
C GLU A 57 7.59 1.23 10.02
#